data_AF-A0A1I7EL93-F1
#
_entry.id   AF-A0A1I7EL93-F1
#
_cell.length_a   1.000
_cell.length_b   1.000
_cell.length_c   1.000
_cell.angle_alpha   90.00
_cell.angle_beta   90.00
_cell.angle_gamma   90.00
#
_symmetry.space_group_name_H-M   'P 1'
#
loop_
_entity.id
_entity.type
_entity.pdbx_description
1 polymer ?
#
loop_
_entity_poly.entity_id
_entity_poly.type
_entity_poly.pdbx_seq_one_letter_code
_entity_poly.pdbx_strand_id
1 'polypeptide(L)'
;MALPHSASARSLAPPELRTTRARRNGFVSPLKVRPRTADHLYQSIGKILTTSLASRVKRRSFGSEIPDLVDAPNNGATRTRLYAASATALMRWEPRLTVTRVQLTTELNDSGQSVQILDVEGVTSETGAPTSTRVQLTGGGAA
;
A
#
# COMPACT_ATOMS: atom_id res chain seq x y z
N MET A 1 27.16 -63.14 20.14
CA MET A 1 27.08 -63.18 21.61
C MET A 1 28.47 -62.90 22.17
N ALA A 2 28.74 -61.66 22.59
CA ALA A 2 29.82 -61.25 23.52
C ALA A 2 29.76 -59.71 23.70
N LEU A 3 29.35 -59.26 24.88
CA LEU A 3 29.66 -57.93 25.45
C LEU A 3 30.92 -58.09 26.35
N PRO A 4 31.35 -57.15 27.25
CA PRO A 4 31.47 -55.67 27.26
C PRO A 4 32.86 -55.18 27.81
N HIS A 5 33.03 -53.85 27.99
CA HIS A 5 33.83 -53.11 29.03
C HIS A 5 35.14 -52.36 28.66
N SER A 6 35.14 -51.02 28.87
CA SER A 6 36.12 -50.24 29.67
C SER A 6 35.79 -48.74 29.56
N ALA A 7 35.38 -48.05 30.63
CA ALA A 7 36.21 -47.43 31.69
C ALA A 7 37.20 -46.39 31.12
N SER A 8 36.89 -45.09 31.23
CA SER A 8 37.26 -44.19 32.34
C SER A 8 38.63 -43.51 32.15
N ALA A 9 38.64 -42.18 31.99
CA ALA A 9 39.80 -41.34 32.31
C ALA A 9 39.35 -39.91 32.67
N ARG A 10 39.42 -39.62 33.97
CA ARG A 10 39.54 -38.28 34.56
C ARG A 10 40.78 -37.56 34.02
N SER A 11 40.68 -36.27 33.74
CA SER A 11 41.81 -35.31 33.78
C SER A 11 41.24 -33.88 33.77
N LEU A 12 41.13 -33.24 34.93
CA LEU A 12 42.04 -32.19 35.46
C LEU A 12 41.57 -30.76 35.09
N ALA A 13 41.03 -30.02 36.07
CA ALA A 13 40.69 -28.58 36.04
C ALA A 13 41.93 -27.72 36.41
N PRO A 14 41.91 -26.37 36.65
CA PRO A 14 40.93 -25.26 36.46
C PRO A 14 41.66 -24.00 35.83
N PRO A 15 41.48 -22.68 36.13
CA PRO A 15 40.40 -21.84 36.71
C PRO A 15 40.14 -20.48 35.95
N GLU A 16 39.22 -19.65 36.48
CA GLU A 16 39.00 -18.19 36.20
C GLU A 16 38.46 -17.79 34.80
N LEU A 17 37.31 -17.13 34.69
CA LEU A 17 37.19 -15.68 34.92
C LEU A 17 35.81 -15.31 35.49
N ARG A 18 35.85 -14.69 36.67
CA ARG A 18 34.82 -13.76 37.16
C ARG A 18 34.75 -12.51 36.26
N THR A 19 33.68 -11.73 36.42
CA THR A 19 33.44 -10.37 35.87
C THR A 19 32.95 -10.39 34.41
N THR A 20 31.72 -10.00 34.07
CA THR A 20 31.02 -8.75 34.42
C THR A 20 29.52 -8.92 34.28
N ARG A 21 28.77 -8.41 35.26
CA ARG A 21 27.32 -8.18 35.20
C ARG A 21 27.04 -7.11 34.14
N ALA A 22 26.62 -7.49 32.94
CA ALA A 22 26.19 -6.56 31.91
C ALA A 22 24.80 -5.98 32.24
N ARG A 23 24.80 -4.98 33.12
CA ARG A 23 23.73 -4.00 33.31
C ARG A 23 24.06 -2.77 32.45
N ARG A 24 23.31 -2.57 31.35
CA ARG A 24 22.97 -1.26 30.73
C ARG A 24 22.16 -1.57 29.45
N ASN A 25 20.85 -1.31 29.50
CA ASN A 25 20.20 -0.07 29.09
C ASN A 25 20.03 0.03 27.57
N GLY A 26 18.76 0.13 27.15
CA GLY A 26 18.38 0.69 25.85
C GLY A 26 17.99 -0.34 24.80
N PHE A 27 16.89 -1.06 25.02
CA PHE A 27 16.15 -1.67 23.92
C PHE A 27 15.44 -0.54 23.15
N VAL A 28 16.21 0.27 22.41
CA VAL A 28 15.65 1.03 21.29
C VAL A 28 15.51 0.04 20.16
N SER A 29 14.37 -0.65 20.12
CA SER A 29 13.92 -1.28 18.88
C SER A 29 13.97 -0.20 17.80
N PRO A 30 14.84 -0.28 16.77
CA PRO A 30 14.56 0.50 15.58
C PRO A 30 13.21 -0.02 15.11
N LEU A 31 12.20 0.85 15.05
CA LEU A 31 10.91 0.51 14.48
C LEU A 31 11.22 -0.04 13.09
N LYS A 32 11.21 -1.37 12.95
CA LYS A 32 11.38 -2.06 11.68
C LYS A 32 10.18 -1.60 10.87
N VAL A 33 10.37 -0.54 10.09
CA VAL A 33 9.38 -0.09 9.11
C VAL A 33 9.23 -1.29 8.20
N ARG A 34 8.22 -2.13 8.48
CA ARG A 34 7.90 -3.23 7.61
C ARG A 34 7.58 -2.56 6.28
N PRO A 35 8.30 -2.87 5.19
CA PRO A 35 7.87 -2.39 3.89
C PRO A 35 6.42 -2.83 3.74
N ARG A 36 5.49 -1.88 3.73
CA ARG A 36 4.10 -2.22 3.40
C ARG A 36 4.18 -2.70 1.97
N THR A 37 3.81 -3.96 1.77
CA THR A 37 3.80 -4.60 0.46
C THR A 37 3.02 -3.74 -0.53
N ALA A 38 3.39 -3.82 -1.81
CA ALA A 38 2.70 -3.09 -2.89
C ALA A 38 1.16 -3.29 -2.85
N ASP A 39 0.72 -4.46 -2.38
CA ASP A 39 -0.69 -4.79 -2.12
C ASP A 39 -1.43 -3.78 -1.21
N HIS A 40 -0.78 -3.34 -0.13
CA HIS A 40 -1.36 -2.33 0.77
C HIS A 40 -1.51 -0.97 0.09
N LEU A 41 -0.56 -0.61 -0.79
CA LEU A 41 -0.63 0.61 -1.56
C LEU A 41 -1.80 0.54 -2.56
N TYR A 42 -1.94 -0.56 -3.30
CA TYR A 42 -3.06 -0.76 -4.21
C TYR A 42 -4.41 -0.72 -3.49
N GLN A 43 -4.51 -1.37 -2.33
CA GLN A 43 -5.72 -1.33 -1.52
C GLN A 43 -6.04 0.11 -1.07
N SER A 44 -5.03 0.88 -0.68
CA SER A 44 -5.21 2.26 -0.25
C SER A 44 -5.67 3.15 -1.40
N ILE A 45 -5.00 3.07 -2.56
CA ILE A 45 -5.37 3.79 -3.78
C ILE A 45 -6.81 3.48 -4.18
N GLY A 46 -7.17 2.20 -4.26
CA GLY A 46 -8.53 1.77 -4.57
C GLY A 46 -9.56 2.38 -3.62
N LYS A 47 -9.31 2.31 -2.30
CA LYS A 47 -10.20 2.93 -1.30
C LYS A 47 -10.32 4.44 -1.45
N ILE A 48 -9.24 5.16 -1.74
CA ILE A 48 -9.25 6.63 -1.87
C ILE A 48 -10.07 7.04 -3.09
N LEU A 49 -9.85 6.39 -4.23
CA LEU A 49 -10.48 6.75 -5.50
C LEU A 49 -11.96 6.34 -5.55
N THR A 50 -12.34 5.24 -4.90
CA THR A 50 -13.74 4.76 -4.88
C THR A 50 -14.58 5.38 -3.77
N THR A 51 -13.99 6.08 -2.80
CA THR A 51 -14.75 6.71 -1.70
C THR A 51 -15.15 8.14 -2.08
N SER A 52 -16.46 8.43 -2.09
CA SER A 52 -16.97 9.79 -2.33
C SER A 52 -16.54 10.77 -1.24
N LEU A 53 -16.07 11.94 -1.68
CA LEU A 53 -15.76 13.07 -0.81
C LEU A 53 -17.00 13.44 0.04
N ALA A 54 -16.77 13.91 1.27
CA ALA A 54 -17.82 14.31 2.22
C ALA A 54 -18.80 13.22 2.71
N SER A 55 -18.68 11.96 2.27
CA SER A 55 -19.56 10.86 2.72
C SER A 55 -19.40 10.49 4.21
N ARG A 56 -18.27 10.83 4.85
CA ARG A 56 -17.97 10.43 6.24
C ARG A 56 -18.05 11.60 7.23
N VAL A 57 -18.96 11.50 8.20
CA VAL A 57 -19.23 12.52 9.25
C VAL A 57 -17.98 12.94 10.03
N LYS A 58 -17.07 12.02 10.36
CA LYS A 58 -15.83 12.30 11.14
C LYS A 58 -14.58 12.56 10.27
N ARG A 59 -14.67 12.42 8.94
CA ARG A 59 -13.55 12.66 7.99
C ARG A 59 -14.08 13.18 6.65
N ARG A 60 -14.73 14.34 6.67
CA ARG A 60 -15.34 14.95 5.48
C ARG A 60 -14.37 15.17 4.32
N SER A 61 -13.08 15.38 4.61
CA SER A 61 -12.04 15.58 3.60
C SER A 61 -11.47 14.28 3.00
N PHE A 62 -11.92 13.11 3.46
CA PHE A 62 -11.43 11.81 2.98
C PHE A 62 -12.25 11.34 1.79
N GLY A 63 -11.55 10.83 0.77
CA GLY A 63 -12.15 10.38 -0.49
C GLY A 63 -11.67 11.22 -1.68
N SER A 64 -12.42 11.12 -2.76
CA SER A 64 -12.20 11.87 -4.00
C SER A 64 -13.55 12.35 -4.58
N GLU A 65 -13.49 13.36 -5.45
CA GLU A 65 -14.65 13.83 -6.22
C GLU A 65 -14.95 12.92 -7.42
N ILE A 66 -14.15 11.86 -7.61
CA ILE A 66 -14.27 10.95 -8.76
C ILE A 66 -15.66 10.30 -8.87
N PRO A 67 -16.29 9.82 -7.78
CA PRO A 67 -17.63 9.23 -7.86
C PRO A 67 -18.69 10.19 -8.41
N ASP A 68 -18.60 11.48 -8.10
CA ASP A 68 -19.52 12.50 -8.64
C ASP A 68 -19.24 12.81 -10.12
N LEU A 69 -17.96 12.71 -10.53
CA LEU A 69 -17.53 12.96 -11.90
C LEU A 69 -17.79 11.78 -12.86
N VAL A 70 -17.86 10.54 -12.36
CA VAL A 70 -18.21 9.38 -13.22
C VAL A 70 -19.69 9.33 -13.55
N ASP A 71 -20.54 9.90 -12.70
CA ASP A 71 -21.98 10.09 -12.95
C ASP A 71 -22.27 11.31 -13.85
N ALA A 72 -21.28 12.21 -14.02
CA ALA A 72 -21.37 13.39 -14.86
C ALA A 72 -21.18 13.04 -16.37
N PRO A 73 -21.70 13.88 -17.30
CA PRO A 73 -21.51 13.67 -18.72
C PRO A 73 -20.02 13.61 -19.10
N ASN A 74 -19.64 12.59 -19.87
CA ASN A 74 -18.26 12.33 -20.29
C ASN A 74 -17.81 13.32 -21.37
N ASN A 75 -17.45 14.54 -20.94
CA ASN A 75 -16.88 15.59 -21.76
C ASN A 75 -15.42 15.87 -21.36
N GLY A 76 -14.69 16.65 -22.18
CA GLY A 76 -13.29 16.97 -21.91
C GLY A 76 -13.05 17.64 -20.56
N ALA A 77 -13.98 18.50 -20.11
CA ALA A 77 -13.87 19.19 -18.82
C ALA A 77 -14.01 18.23 -17.63
N THR A 78 -14.95 17.28 -17.69
CA THR A 78 -15.11 16.21 -16.69
C THR A 78 -13.84 15.37 -16.57
N ARG A 79 -13.20 15.03 -17.71
CA ARG A 79 -11.93 14.28 -17.73
C ARG A 79 -10.80 15.06 -17.05
N THR A 80 -10.66 16.35 -17.35
CA THR A 80 -9.65 17.21 -16.69
C THR A 80 -9.90 17.27 -15.19
N ARG A 81 -11.15 17.44 -14.75
CA ARG A 81 -11.51 17.41 -13.32
C ARG A 81 -11.19 16.08 -12.68
N LEU A 82 -11.43 14.97 -13.37
CA LEU A 82 -11.14 13.62 -12.87
C LEU A 82 -9.64 13.45 -12.63
N TYR A 83 -8.79 13.91 -13.56
CA TYR A 83 -7.34 13.90 -13.37
C TYR A 83 -6.91 14.76 -12.18
N ALA A 84 -7.45 15.98 -12.07
CA ALA A 84 -7.14 16.88 -10.96
C ALA A 84 -7.59 16.30 -9.61
N ALA A 85 -8.79 15.73 -9.54
CA ALA A 85 -9.34 15.10 -8.34
C ALA A 85 -8.52 13.87 -7.93
N SER A 86 -8.14 13.02 -8.90
CA SER A 86 -7.29 11.85 -8.67
C SER A 86 -5.93 12.25 -8.10
N ALA A 87 -5.24 13.19 -8.76
CA ALA A 87 -3.94 13.68 -8.32
C ALA A 87 -4.01 14.32 -6.93
N THR A 88 -5.01 15.18 -6.69
CA THR A 88 -5.17 15.87 -5.39
C THR A 88 -5.46 14.90 -4.26
N ALA A 89 -6.33 13.91 -4.49
CA ALA A 89 -6.66 12.89 -3.49
C ALA A 89 -5.44 12.02 -3.17
N LEU A 90 -4.70 11.58 -4.19
CA LEU A 90 -3.48 10.76 -4.00
C LEU A 90 -2.36 11.55 -3.32
N MET A 91 -2.11 12.80 -3.72
CA MET A 91 -1.11 13.65 -3.06
C MET A 91 -1.43 13.89 -1.58
N ARG A 92 -2.72 14.01 -1.24
CA ARG A 92 -3.16 14.25 0.14
C ARG A 92 -3.08 13.00 1.01
N TRP A 93 -3.49 11.85 0.50
CA TRP A 93 -3.70 10.64 1.30
C TRP A 93 -2.58 9.61 1.15
N GLU A 94 -1.84 9.62 0.04
CA GLU A 94 -0.71 8.74 -0.27
C GLU A 94 0.54 9.54 -0.69
N PRO A 95 1.15 10.35 0.21
CA PRO A 95 2.35 11.14 -0.10
C PRO A 95 3.59 10.28 -0.41
N ARG A 96 3.50 8.96 -0.18
CA ARG A 96 4.53 7.98 -0.53
C ARG A 96 4.49 7.59 -1.99
N LEU A 97 3.41 7.86 -2.70
CA LEU A 97 3.25 7.61 -4.13
C LEU A 97 3.40 8.94 -4.87
N THR A 98 4.41 9.03 -5.72
CA THR A 98 4.50 10.11 -6.70
C THR A 98 3.81 9.65 -7.97
N VAL A 99 2.67 10.24 -8.29
CA VAL A 99 1.90 9.92 -9.50
C VAL A 99 2.63 10.51 -10.70
N THR A 100 2.97 9.67 -11.67
CA THR A 100 3.66 10.06 -12.90
C THR A 100 2.70 10.16 -14.08
N ARG A 101 1.70 9.28 -14.12
CA ARG A 101 0.71 9.22 -15.19
C ARG A 101 -0.64 8.76 -14.66
N VAL A 102 -1.70 9.39 -15.14
CA VAL A 102 -3.07 8.95 -14.94
C VAL A 102 -3.75 8.89 -16.31
N GLN A 103 -4.30 7.74 -16.65
CA GLN A 103 -5.01 7.52 -17.90
C GLN A 103 -6.42 7.01 -17.60
N LEU A 104 -7.40 7.61 -18.28
CA LEU A 104 -8.81 7.23 -18.16
C LEU A 104 -9.19 6.53 -19.46
N THR A 105 -9.63 5.29 -19.32
CA THR A 105 -10.14 4.47 -20.41
C THR A 105 -11.62 4.21 -20.16
N THR A 106 -12.43 4.31 -21.20
CA THR A 106 -13.85 3.94 -21.13
C THR A 106 -14.03 2.70 -21.99
N GLU A 107 -14.45 1.61 -21.36
CA GLU A 107 -14.71 0.32 -22.01
C GLU A 107 -16.19 0.00 -21.90
N LEU A 108 -16.73 -0.77 -22.85
CA LEU A 108 -18.08 -1.32 -22.75
C LEU A 108 -17.96 -2.74 -22.19
N ASN A 109 -18.70 -3.06 -21.13
CA ASN A 109 -18.78 -4.44 -20.67
C ASN A 109 -19.67 -5.28 -21.59
N ASP A 110 -19.65 -6.60 -21.40
CA ASP A 110 -20.47 -7.54 -22.19
C ASP A 110 -21.98 -7.26 -22.10
N SER A 111 -22.41 -6.52 -21.08
CA SER A 111 -23.80 -6.08 -20.87
C SER A 111 -24.12 -4.73 -21.52
N GLY A 112 -23.20 -4.13 -22.29
CA GLY A 112 -23.38 -2.84 -22.96
C GLY A 112 -23.27 -1.60 -22.06
N GLN A 113 -22.86 -1.77 -20.81
CA GLN A 113 -22.65 -0.66 -19.86
C GLN A 113 -21.24 -0.08 -20.00
N SER A 114 -21.13 1.24 -19.90
CA SER A 114 -19.85 1.95 -20.02
C SER A 114 -19.08 1.90 -18.70
N VAL A 115 -18.01 1.12 -18.62
CA VAL A 115 -17.10 1.04 -17.47
C VAL A 115 -15.93 1.98 -17.66
N GLN A 116 -15.74 2.87 -16.67
CA GLN A 116 -14.57 3.74 -16.64
C GLN A 116 -13.45 3.09 -15.81
N ILE A 117 -12.30 2.93 -16.44
CA ILE A 117 -11.08 2.36 -15.87
C ILE A 117 -10.04 3.47 -15.75
N LEU A 118 -9.50 3.63 -14.55
CA LEU A 118 -8.41 4.55 -14.27
C LEU A 118 -7.11 3.78 -14.10
N ASP A 119 -6.20 3.96 -15.05
CA ASP A 119 -4.81 3.53 -14.97
C ASP A 119 -4.02 4.62 -14.25
N VAL A 120 -3.44 4.27 -13.10
CA VAL A 120 -2.57 5.15 -12.32
C VAL A 120 -1.19 4.53 -12.26
N GLU A 121 -0.20 5.27 -12.77
CA GLU A 121 1.21 4.90 -12.71
C GLU A 121 1.96 5.92 -11.85
N GLY A 122 2.91 5.43 -11.07
CA GLY A 122 3.70 6.25 -10.18
C GLY A 122 4.99 5.57 -9.74
N VAL A 123 5.76 6.29 -8.95
CA VAL A 123 6.95 5.77 -8.26
C VAL A 123 6.76 5.88 -6.76
N THR A 124 7.16 4.83 -6.05
CA THR A 124 7.09 4.81 -4.58
C THR A 124 8.33 5.47 -3.99
N SER A 125 8.15 6.41 -3.06
CA SER A 125 9.28 7.12 -2.42
C SER A 125 10.09 6.22 -1.47
N GLU A 126 9.53 5.09 -1.02
CA GLU A 126 10.23 4.16 -0.11
C GLU A 126 11.16 3.19 -0.84
N THR A 127 10.81 2.77 -2.06
CA THR A 127 11.58 1.77 -2.82
C THR A 127 12.19 2.34 -4.10
N GLY A 128 11.70 3.49 -4.59
CA GLY A 128 12.03 4.04 -5.90
C GLY A 128 11.49 3.21 -7.07
N ALA A 129 10.69 2.17 -6.79
CA ALA A 129 10.18 1.24 -7.79
C ALA A 129 8.96 1.83 -8.51
N PRO A 130 8.86 1.66 -9.84
CA PRO A 130 7.64 2.00 -10.57
C PRO A 130 6.50 1.08 -10.13
N THR A 131 5.32 1.65 -10.00
CA THR A 131 4.10 0.98 -9.55
C THR A 131 2.96 1.45 -10.43
N SER A 132 2.28 0.51 -11.06
CA SER A 132 1.10 0.75 -11.90
C SER A 132 -0.09 0.04 -11.30
N THR A 133 -1.23 0.71 -11.23
CA THR A 133 -2.48 0.13 -10.73
C THR A 133 -3.64 0.53 -11.62
N ARG A 134 -4.58 -0.39 -11.78
CA ARG A 134 -5.84 -0.19 -12.50
C ARG A 134 -6.97 -0.20 -11.50
N VAL A 135 -7.75 0.87 -11.49
CA VAL A 135 -8.92 1.00 -10.62
C VAL A 135 -10.15 1.20 -11.48
N GLN A 136 -11.11 0.29 -11.35
CA GLN A 136 -12.42 0.46 -11.95
C GLN A 136 -13.22 1.43 -11.08
N LEU A 137 -13.71 2.51 -11.67
CA LEU A 137 -14.38 3.57 -10.92
C LEU A 137 -15.88 3.31 -10.77
N THR A 138 -16.52 2.77 -11.81
CA THR A 138 -17.84 2.10 -11.87
C THR A 138 -18.29 2.04 -13.33
N GLY A 139 -19.11 1.03 -13.67
CA GLY A 139 -19.90 0.96 -14.90
C GLY A 139 -21.10 1.88 -14.81
N GLY A 140 -21.12 2.94 -15.61
CA GLY A 140 -22.28 3.79 -15.79
C GLY A 140 -23.47 2.93 -16.23
N GLY A 141 -24.35 2.64 -15.28
CA GLY A 141 -25.75 2.41 -15.53
C GLY A 141 -26.42 3.78 -15.56
N ALA A 142 -26.50 4.38 -16.74
CA ALA A 142 -27.39 5.50 -17.01
C ALA A 142 -28.25 5.12 -18.22
N ALA A 143 -29.54 4.87 -17.91
CA ALA A 143 -30.67 4.54 -18.77
C ALA A 143 -30.72 3.12 -19.35
#